data_AF-J5VSG6-F1
#
_entry.id   AF-J5VSG6-F1
#
_cell.length_a   1.000
_cell.length_b   1.000
_cell.length_c   1.000
_cell.angle_alpha   90.00
_cell.angle_beta   90.00
_cell.angle_gamma   90.00
#
_symmetry.space_group_name_H-M   'P 1'
#
loop_
_entity.id
_entity.type
_entity.pdbx_description
1 polymer ?
#
loop_
_entity_poly.entity_id
_entity_poly.type
_entity_poly.pdbx_seq_one_letter_code
_entity_poly.pdbx_strand_id
1 'polypeptide(L)'
;MVTHDEVELILQRVKDENYPFPWQMHRGTILTPTIRHSTFVDEYDTADMDTEEQIEDYCNWYLGYINGEGADFVQHYSYLPNVLKRMDELISQGLSWQNGAQGILSGTLDAFFRGLIIAKLCNDPESNFESKVRFCEKYLYDGTNNKWLPYYEKLKAEVLPTIEPKYNL
;
A
#
# COMPACT_ATOMS: atom_id res chain seq x y z
N MET A 1 7.12 5.18 14.97
CA MET A 1 6.21 5.77 13.98
C MET A 1 6.19 4.81 12.80
N VAL A 2 5.05 4.16 12.56
CA VAL A 2 4.94 3.15 11.50
C VAL A 2 5.06 3.91 10.18
N THR A 3 6.08 3.57 9.39
CA THR A 3 6.46 4.34 8.18
C THR A 3 5.41 4.29 7.07
N HIS A 4 4.42 3.40 7.20
CA HIS A 4 3.27 3.23 6.30
C HIS A 4 2.18 4.28 6.48
N ASP A 5 2.02 4.83 7.70
CA ASP A 5 1.02 5.87 7.98
C ASP A 5 1.23 7.09 7.07
N GLU A 6 2.48 7.41 6.76
CA GLU A 6 2.82 8.51 5.86
C GLU A 6 2.40 8.24 4.41
N VAL A 7 2.57 7.00 3.93
CA VAL A 7 2.12 6.62 2.59
C VAL A 7 0.61 6.79 2.49
N GLU A 8 -0.13 6.36 3.52
CA GLU A 8 -1.58 6.50 3.60
C GLU A 8 -2.03 7.96 3.68
N LEU A 9 -1.35 8.81 4.44
CA LEU A 9 -1.62 10.25 4.51
C LEU A 9 -1.37 10.96 3.17
N ILE A 10 -0.30 10.62 2.46
CA ILE A 10 -0.04 11.17 1.12
C ILE A 10 -1.08 10.67 0.14
N LEU A 11 -1.43 9.38 0.20
CA LEU A 11 -2.43 8.76 -0.66
C LEU A 11 -3.82 9.42 -0.52
N GLN A 12 -4.19 9.86 0.69
CA GLN A 12 -5.44 10.60 0.94
C GLN A 12 -5.56 11.87 0.10
N ARG A 13 -4.45 12.51 -0.30
CA ARG A 13 -4.46 13.73 -1.12
C ARG A 13 -4.99 13.50 -2.53
N VAL A 14 -4.95 12.25 -3.00
CA VAL A 14 -5.51 11.85 -4.30
C VAL A 14 -7.03 11.77 -4.25
N LYS A 15 -7.61 11.51 -3.07
CA LYS A 15 -9.05 11.36 -2.88
C LYS A 15 -9.80 12.65 -3.21
N ASP A 16 -11.01 12.50 -3.74
CA ASP A 16 -12.05 13.53 -3.81
C ASP A 16 -13.41 12.95 -3.37
N GLU A 17 -14.48 13.72 -3.54
CA GLU A 17 -15.84 13.32 -3.17
C GLU A 17 -16.40 12.16 -4.01
N ASN A 18 -15.84 11.92 -5.20
CA ASN A 18 -16.30 10.91 -6.16
C ASN A 18 -15.44 9.64 -6.15
N TYR A 19 -14.60 9.48 -5.13
CA TYR A 19 -13.61 8.41 -5.01
C TYR A 19 -14.26 7.02 -5.01
N PRO A 20 -14.04 6.17 -6.04
CA PRO A 20 -14.82 4.94 -6.26
C PRO A 20 -14.26 3.71 -5.54
N PHE A 21 -13.35 3.88 -4.57
CA PHE A 21 -12.63 2.77 -3.95
C PHE A 21 -13.08 2.52 -2.52
N PRO A 22 -13.27 1.25 -2.12
CA PRO A 22 -13.72 0.89 -0.79
C PRO A 22 -12.57 0.94 0.21
N TRP A 23 -11.81 2.04 0.25
CA TRP A 23 -10.89 2.24 1.37
C TRP A 23 -11.73 2.30 2.64
N GLN A 24 -11.37 1.46 3.60
CA GLN A 24 -11.93 1.57 4.92
C GLN A 24 -11.48 2.92 5.47
N MET A 25 -12.44 3.75 5.86
CA MET A 25 -12.18 5.09 6.38
C MET A 25 -12.72 5.17 7.80
N HIS A 26 -11.93 5.70 8.72
CA HIS A 26 -12.41 6.05 10.05
C HIS A 26 -11.98 7.46 10.41
N ARG A 27 -12.96 8.33 10.71
CA ARG A 27 -12.74 9.74 11.09
C ARG A 27 -11.77 10.50 10.15
N GLY A 28 -11.91 10.26 8.85
CA GLY A 28 -11.08 10.91 7.82
C GLY A 28 -9.74 10.24 7.52
N THR A 29 -9.38 9.15 8.23
CA THR A 29 -8.13 8.40 8.02
C THR A 29 -8.39 7.12 7.24
N ILE A 30 -7.54 6.82 6.26
CA ILE A 30 -7.52 5.51 5.57
C ILE A 30 -7.06 4.45 6.57
N LEU A 31 -7.84 3.37 6.69
CA LEU A 31 -7.50 2.18 7.46
C LEU A 31 -6.97 1.05 6.57
N THR A 32 -7.09 1.17 5.24
CA THR A 32 -6.57 0.18 4.31
C THR A 32 -5.03 0.19 4.34
N PRO A 33 -4.38 -0.90 4.79
CA PRO A 33 -2.95 -0.90 5.05
C PRO A 33 -2.16 -0.76 3.77
N THR A 34 -0.98 -0.15 3.85
CA THR A 34 -0.05 -0.05 2.71
C THR A 34 0.50 -1.40 2.28
N ILE A 35 0.86 -2.24 3.24
CA ILE A 35 1.46 -3.55 3.01
C ILE A 35 0.53 -4.69 3.44
N ARG A 36 0.69 -5.86 2.81
CA ARG A 36 -0.02 -7.10 3.16
C ARG A 36 0.98 -8.23 3.27
N HIS A 37 0.88 -9.00 4.36
CA HIS A 37 1.57 -10.28 4.45
C HIS A 37 0.67 -11.36 3.83
N SER A 38 1.17 -12.09 2.83
CA SER A 38 0.36 -13.06 2.08
C SER A 38 -0.11 -14.26 2.93
N THR A 39 0.58 -14.53 4.03
CA THR A 39 0.22 -15.58 5.00
C THR A 39 -0.75 -15.09 6.08
N PHE A 40 -0.98 -13.77 6.19
CA PHE A 40 -2.00 -13.26 7.11
C PHE A 40 -3.38 -13.61 6.57
N VAL A 41 -4.11 -14.43 7.33
CA VAL A 41 -5.51 -14.76 7.11
C VAL A 41 -6.27 -14.19 8.30
N ASP A 42 -7.14 -13.22 8.05
CA ASP A 42 -7.97 -12.65 9.10
C ASP A 42 -9.07 -13.63 9.50
N GLU A 43 -8.89 -14.29 10.64
CA GLU A 43 -9.85 -15.26 11.19
C GLU A 43 -11.19 -14.61 11.55
N TYR A 44 -11.24 -13.27 11.63
CA TYR A 44 -12.38 -12.48 12.04
C TYR A 44 -12.91 -11.54 10.95
N ASP A 45 -12.45 -11.65 9.69
CA ASP A 45 -12.80 -10.74 8.57
C ASP A 45 -14.33 -10.56 8.38
N THR A 46 -15.12 -11.58 8.72
CA THR A 46 -16.59 -11.58 8.61
C THR A 46 -17.30 -11.75 9.96
N ALA A 47 -16.58 -11.61 11.08
CA ALA A 47 -17.16 -11.80 12.40
C ALA A 47 -17.88 -10.53 12.88
N ASP A 48 -19.13 -10.68 13.33
CA ASP A 48 -19.83 -9.62 14.07
C ASP A 48 -19.22 -9.51 15.48
N MET A 49 -18.65 -8.35 15.81
CA MET A 49 -18.02 -8.05 17.10
C MET A 49 -18.91 -7.10 17.90
N ASP A 50 -19.95 -7.65 18.52
CA ASP A 50 -20.97 -6.88 19.24
C ASP A 50 -20.67 -6.74 20.75
N THR A 51 -19.71 -7.49 21.28
CA THR A 51 -19.33 -7.48 22.70
C THR A 51 -17.88 -7.07 22.93
N GLU A 52 -17.60 -6.51 24.11
CA GLU A 52 -16.24 -6.18 24.54
C GLU A 52 -15.31 -7.41 24.53
N GLU A 53 -15.81 -8.56 24.98
CA GLU A 53 -15.05 -9.82 24.98
C GLU A 53 -14.63 -10.26 23.56
N GLN A 54 -15.51 -10.13 22.57
CA GLN A 54 -15.18 -10.46 21.18
C GLN A 54 -14.11 -9.51 20.60
N ILE A 55 -14.18 -8.23 20.97
CA ILE A 55 -13.18 -7.23 20.56
C ILE A 55 -11.84 -7.54 21.23
N GLU A 56 -11.83 -7.89 22.52
CA GLU A 56 -10.62 -8.30 23.25
C GLU A 56 -9.99 -9.56 22.65
N ASP A 57 -10.79 -10.58 22.33
CA ASP A 57 -10.33 -11.80 21.67
C ASP A 57 -9.69 -11.51 20.32
N TYR A 58 -10.34 -10.71 19.48
CA TYR A 58 -9.77 -10.27 18.22
C TYR A 58 -8.45 -9.52 18.41
N CYS A 59 -8.38 -8.58 19.35
CA CYS A 59 -7.16 -7.85 19.66
C CYS A 59 -6.05 -8.80 20.12
N ASN A 60 -6.34 -9.75 21.00
CA ASN A 60 -5.36 -10.73 21.49
C ASN A 60 -4.86 -11.65 20.37
N TRP A 61 -5.75 -12.13 19.50
CA TRP A 61 -5.39 -12.93 18.33
C TRP A 61 -4.48 -12.14 17.37
N TYR A 62 -4.87 -10.90 17.02
CA TYR A 62 -4.09 -10.04 16.13
C TYR A 62 -2.72 -9.70 16.73
N LEU A 63 -2.68 -9.39 18.04
CA LEU A 63 -1.44 -9.18 18.77
C LEU A 63 -0.56 -10.44 18.79
N GLY A 64 -1.17 -11.62 18.92
CA GLY A 64 -0.48 -12.91 18.82
C GLY A 64 0.19 -13.08 17.46
N TYR A 65 -0.48 -12.72 16.37
CA TYR A 65 0.09 -12.77 15.03
C TYR A 65 1.29 -11.83 14.87
N ILE A 66 1.12 -10.54 15.18
CA ILE A 66 2.20 -9.55 14.96
C ILE A 66 3.42 -9.76 15.85
N ASN A 67 3.26 -10.40 17.02
CA ASN A 67 4.35 -10.73 17.93
C ASN A 67 4.90 -12.16 17.72
N GLY A 68 4.20 -12.98 16.94
CA GLY A 68 4.59 -14.35 16.60
C GLY A 68 4.96 -14.47 15.12
N GLU A 69 4.12 -15.16 14.35
CA GLU A 69 4.38 -15.50 12.93
C GLU A 69 4.62 -14.29 12.02
N GLY A 70 4.01 -13.15 12.33
CA GLY A 70 4.15 -11.90 11.59
C GLY A 70 5.34 -11.04 12.01
N ALA A 71 6.05 -11.37 13.09
CA ALA A 71 7.02 -10.47 13.71
C ALA A 71 8.16 -10.08 12.76
N ASP A 72 8.76 -11.06 12.07
CA ASP A 72 9.85 -10.81 11.12
C ASP A 72 9.38 -9.97 9.94
N PHE A 73 8.16 -10.21 9.45
CA PHE A 73 7.57 -9.42 8.36
C PHE A 73 7.37 -7.97 8.80
N VAL A 74 6.76 -7.75 9.96
CA VAL A 74 6.54 -6.40 10.53
C VAL A 74 7.88 -5.71 10.73
N GLN A 75 8.85 -6.37 11.36
CA GLN A 75 10.17 -5.79 11.62
C GLN A 75 10.88 -5.39 10.31
N HIS A 76 10.89 -6.29 9.32
CA HIS A 76 11.59 -6.06 8.06
C HIS A 76 10.92 -4.96 7.24
N TYR A 77 9.60 -5.01 7.06
CA TYR A 77 8.88 -4.06 6.22
C TYR A 77 8.41 -2.80 6.95
N SER A 78 8.73 -2.64 8.23
CA SER A 78 8.61 -1.35 8.94
C SER A 78 9.53 -0.26 8.38
N TYR A 79 10.46 -0.60 7.49
CA TYR A 79 11.35 0.33 6.81
C TYR A 79 11.06 0.38 5.30
N LEU A 80 10.61 1.53 4.78
CA LEU A 80 10.17 1.66 3.39
C LEU A 80 11.21 1.26 2.33
N PRO A 81 12.53 1.48 2.50
CA PRO A 81 13.51 0.97 1.54
C PRO A 81 13.49 -0.56 1.37
N ASN A 82 13.13 -1.32 2.40
CA ASN A 82 12.95 -2.78 2.27
C ASN A 82 11.71 -3.10 1.41
N VAL A 83 10.65 -2.29 1.53
CA VAL A 83 9.46 -2.37 0.66
C VAL A 83 9.83 -2.05 -0.79
N LEU A 84 10.57 -0.97 -1.03
CA LEU A 84 11.03 -0.59 -2.37
C LEU A 84 11.88 -1.69 -3.00
N LYS A 85 12.84 -2.25 -2.25
CA LYS A 85 13.66 -3.37 -2.73
C LYS A 85 12.80 -4.56 -3.15
N ARG A 86 11.80 -4.92 -2.34
CA ARG A 86 10.88 -6.02 -2.68
C ARG A 86 10.00 -5.70 -3.89
N MET A 87 9.59 -4.45 -4.07
CA MET A 87 8.88 -3.99 -5.27
C MET A 87 9.73 -4.18 -6.54
N ASP A 88 11.02 -3.90 -6.47
CA ASP A 88 11.97 -4.08 -7.59
C ASP A 88 12.15 -5.57 -7.92
N GLU A 89 12.30 -6.42 -6.90
CA GLU A 89 12.37 -7.87 -7.08
C GLU A 89 11.12 -8.41 -7.79
N LEU A 90 9.92 -7.95 -7.41
CA LEU A 90 8.66 -8.38 -8.03
C LEU A 90 8.60 -7.97 -9.51
N ILE A 91 8.95 -6.73 -9.84
CA ILE A 91 8.99 -6.25 -11.23
C ILE A 91 10.00 -7.07 -12.04
N SER A 92 11.17 -7.38 -11.49
CA SER A 92 12.20 -8.19 -12.18
C SER A 92 11.73 -9.60 -12.52
N GLN A 93 10.74 -10.12 -11.77
CA GLN A 93 10.10 -11.41 -12.00
C GLN A 93 8.85 -11.31 -12.90
N GLY A 94 8.51 -10.10 -13.39
CA GLY A 94 7.31 -9.85 -14.17
C GLY A 94 6.02 -9.87 -13.34
N LEU A 95 6.12 -9.72 -12.02
CA LEU A 95 4.99 -9.72 -11.09
C LEU A 95 4.59 -8.30 -10.73
N SER A 96 3.29 -8.10 -10.48
CA SER A 96 2.78 -6.86 -9.90
C SER A 96 3.03 -6.80 -8.39
N TRP A 97 3.08 -5.60 -7.83
CA TRP A 97 3.35 -5.39 -6.40
C TRP A 97 2.27 -5.97 -5.49
N GLN A 98 1.04 -6.10 -6.00
CA GLN A 98 -0.14 -6.66 -5.35
C GLN A 98 -0.45 -8.09 -5.81
N ASN A 99 0.51 -8.78 -6.44
CA ASN A 99 0.33 -10.17 -6.84
C ASN A 99 -0.17 -11.03 -5.65
N GLY A 100 -1.21 -11.83 -5.85
CA GLY A 100 -1.89 -12.52 -4.75
C GLY A 100 -1.03 -13.50 -3.95
N ALA A 101 0.00 -14.09 -4.58
CA ALA A 101 0.87 -15.08 -3.95
C ALA A 101 2.14 -14.45 -3.35
N GLN A 102 2.76 -13.50 -4.06
CA GLN A 102 4.09 -12.98 -3.72
C GLN A 102 4.15 -11.47 -3.49
N GLY A 103 3.09 -10.75 -3.85
CA GLY A 103 2.97 -9.31 -3.69
C GLY A 103 2.92 -8.91 -2.23
N ILE A 104 3.37 -7.68 -1.98
CA ILE A 104 3.45 -7.11 -0.64
C ILE A 104 2.66 -5.81 -0.48
N LEU A 105 2.22 -5.18 -1.58
CA LEU A 105 1.36 -4.01 -1.50
C LEU A 105 -0.10 -4.45 -1.46
N SER A 106 -0.86 -3.88 -0.54
CA SER A 106 -2.28 -4.19 -0.39
C SER A 106 -3.13 -3.50 -1.46
N GLY A 107 -4.36 -4.00 -1.62
CA GLY A 107 -5.35 -3.45 -2.54
C GLY A 107 -5.26 -4.01 -3.95
N THR A 108 -5.75 -3.23 -4.91
CA THR A 108 -5.85 -3.61 -6.32
C THR A 108 -4.96 -2.72 -7.18
N LEU A 109 -5.52 -1.84 -8.00
CA LEU A 109 -4.74 -0.88 -8.79
C LEU A 109 -4.30 0.33 -7.96
N ASP A 110 -4.93 0.60 -6.82
CA ASP A 110 -4.45 1.58 -5.84
C ASP A 110 -3.10 1.19 -5.21
N ALA A 111 -2.70 -0.08 -5.31
CA ALA A 111 -1.34 -0.51 -4.96
C ALA A 111 -0.28 0.22 -5.79
N PHE A 112 -0.59 0.59 -7.04
CA PHE A 112 0.33 1.37 -7.88
C PHE A 112 0.57 2.76 -7.32
N PHE A 113 -0.44 3.36 -6.69
CA PHE A 113 -0.33 4.71 -6.16
C PHE A 113 0.60 4.71 -4.94
N ARG A 114 0.41 3.72 -4.05
CA ARG A 114 1.29 3.47 -2.91
C ARG A 114 2.73 3.23 -3.35
N GLY A 115 2.95 2.38 -4.34
CA GLY A 115 4.31 2.09 -4.80
C GLY A 115 5.03 3.30 -5.38
N LEU A 116 4.34 4.18 -6.14
CA LEU A 116 4.95 5.42 -6.63
C LEU A 116 5.25 6.41 -5.50
N ILE A 117 4.38 6.52 -4.49
CA ILE A 117 4.62 7.32 -3.29
C ILE A 117 5.85 6.78 -2.52
N ILE A 118 5.93 5.47 -2.31
CA ILE A 118 7.06 4.82 -1.65
C ILE A 118 8.37 5.09 -2.40
N ALA A 119 8.36 4.98 -3.72
CA ALA A 119 9.54 5.24 -4.55
C ALA A 119 10.03 6.69 -4.40
N LYS A 120 9.11 7.68 -4.38
CA LYS A 120 9.46 9.08 -4.10
C LYS A 120 10.03 9.28 -2.69
N LEU A 121 9.38 8.71 -1.66
CA LEU A 121 9.85 8.79 -0.28
C LEU A 121 11.24 8.19 -0.09
N CYS A 122 11.57 7.14 -0.84
CA CYS A 122 12.86 6.44 -0.78
C CYS A 122 13.94 7.01 -1.69
N ASN A 123 13.71 8.16 -2.32
CA ASN A 123 14.66 8.75 -3.26
C ASN A 123 15.10 7.77 -4.37
N ASP A 124 14.15 6.97 -4.88
CA ASP A 124 14.42 5.98 -5.92
C ASP A 124 15.03 6.67 -7.15
N PRO A 125 16.17 6.19 -7.71
CA PRO A 125 16.80 6.84 -8.85
C PRO A 125 15.81 7.09 -9.99
N GLU A 126 15.89 8.26 -10.62
CA GLU A 126 14.90 8.70 -11.62
C GLU A 126 14.67 7.67 -12.73
N SER A 127 15.72 7.00 -13.20
CA SER A 127 15.60 5.93 -14.21
C SER A 127 14.78 4.73 -13.73
N ASN A 128 14.87 4.38 -12.45
CA ASN A 128 14.10 3.31 -11.81
C ASN A 128 12.66 3.77 -11.57
N PHE A 129 12.49 4.98 -11.02
CA PHE A 129 11.18 5.60 -10.83
C PHE A 129 10.37 5.66 -12.13
N GLU A 130 10.96 6.16 -13.21
CA GLU A 130 10.34 6.23 -14.53
C GLU A 130 9.99 4.85 -15.11
N SER A 131 10.78 3.82 -14.76
CA SER A 131 10.45 2.44 -15.13
C SER A 131 9.23 1.92 -14.40
N LYS A 132 9.06 2.27 -13.11
CA LYS A 132 7.86 1.96 -12.33
C LYS A 132 6.63 2.71 -12.84
N VAL A 133 6.79 3.98 -13.22
CA VAL A 133 5.73 4.76 -13.86
C VAL A 133 5.24 4.04 -15.11
N ARG A 134 6.14 3.68 -16.04
CA ARG A 134 5.77 2.92 -17.25
C ARG A 134 5.10 1.58 -16.94
N PHE A 135 5.55 0.89 -15.90
CA PHE A 135 4.92 -0.35 -15.45
C PHE A 135 3.47 -0.11 -15.03
N CYS A 136 3.20 0.90 -14.20
CA CYS A 136 1.84 1.26 -13.79
C CYS A 136 0.96 1.68 -14.98
N GLU A 137 1.50 2.52 -15.87
CA GLU A 137 0.78 3.06 -17.03
C GLU A 137 0.36 1.98 -18.02
N LYS A 138 1.15 0.91 -18.18
CA LYS A 138 0.79 -0.26 -19.00
C LYS A 138 -0.56 -0.87 -18.59
N TYR A 139 -0.87 -0.90 -17.30
CA TYR A 139 -2.12 -1.46 -16.78
C TYR A 139 -3.22 -0.41 -16.65
N LEU A 140 -2.87 0.83 -16.27
CA LEU A 140 -3.86 1.89 -16.06
C LEU A 140 -4.48 2.37 -17.37
N TYR A 141 -3.69 2.47 -18.45
CA TYR A 141 -4.17 2.90 -19.77
C TYR A 141 -4.52 1.75 -20.72
N ASP A 142 -4.77 0.53 -20.20
CA ASP A 142 -5.17 -0.63 -21.02
C ASP A 142 -6.61 -0.55 -21.56
N GLY A 143 -7.35 0.50 -21.21
CA GLY A 143 -8.73 0.74 -21.60
C GLY A 143 -9.78 0.09 -20.69
N THR A 144 -9.37 -0.79 -19.77
CA THR A 144 -10.26 -1.47 -18.80
C THR A 144 -10.31 -0.75 -17.45
N ASN A 145 -9.32 0.10 -17.19
CA ASN A 145 -9.12 0.74 -15.88
C ASN A 145 -9.39 2.25 -15.89
N ASN A 146 -10.18 2.74 -16.85
CA ASN A 146 -10.44 4.18 -17.06
C ASN A 146 -10.96 4.91 -15.81
N LYS A 147 -11.67 4.21 -14.91
CA LYS A 147 -12.15 4.77 -13.63
C LYS A 147 -11.01 5.21 -12.68
N TRP A 148 -9.81 4.67 -12.86
CA TRP A 148 -8.62 4.98 -12.07
C TRP A 148 -7.85 6.19 -12.60
N LEU A 149 -8.04 6.54 -13.88
CA LEU A 149 -7.22 7.54 -14.56
C LEU A 149 -7.30 8.92 -13.93
N PRO A 150 -8.48 9.49 -13.58
CA PRO A 150 -8.52 10.81 -12.94
C PRO A 150 -7.68 10.90 -11.68
N TYR A 151 -7.67 9.83 -10.88
CA TYR A 151 -6.91 9.73 -9.64
C TYR A 151 -5.42 9.54 -9.87
N TYR A 152 -5.06 8.73 -10.87
CA TYR A 152 -3.67 8.57 -11.26
C TYR A 152 -3.07 9.87 -11.81
N GLU A 153 -3.79 10.58 -12.67
CA GLU A 153 -3.35 11.87 -13.22
C GLU A 153 -3.17 12.91 -12.12
N LYS A 154 -4.11 12.98 -11.16
CA LYS A 154 -3.99 13.83 -9.97
C LYS A 154 -2.77 13.46 -9.13
N LEU A 155 -2.55 12.17 -8.87
CA LEU A 155 -1.36 11.68 -8.16
C LEU A 155 -0.08 12.17 -8.86
N LYS A 156 0.01 11.99 -10.18
CA LYS A 156 1.19 12.34 -10.98
C LYS A 156 1.44 13.84 -11.06
N ALA A 157 0.39 14.63 -11.29
CA ALA A 157 0.51 16.07 -11.51
C ALA A 157 0.62 16.89 -10.22
N GLU A 158 -0.07 16.47 -9.14
CA GLU A 158 -0.24 17.31 -7.95
C GLU A 158 0.40 16.74 -6.69
N VAL A 159 0.52 15.41 -6.57
CA VAL A 159 0.94 14.77 -5.31
C VAL A 159 2.40 14.36 -5.36
N LEU A 160 2.81 13.51 -6.31
CA LEU A 160 4.18 13.00 -6.42
C LEU A 160 5.26 14.10 -6.49
N PRO A 161 5.06 15.24 -7.19
CA PRO A 161 6.06 16.32 -7.24
C PRO A 161 6.28 17.03 -5.89
N THR A 162 5.36 16.88 -4.94
CA THR A 162 5.42 17.53 -3.63
C THR A 162 6.02 16.66 -2.53
N ILE A 163 6.39 15.42 -2.86
CA ILE A 163 6.96 14.48 -1.90
C ILE A 163 8.45 14.75 -1.79
N GLU A 164 8.87 15.25 -0.63
CA GLU A 164 10.28 15.34 -0.28
C GLU A 164 10.82 13.95 0.12
N PRO A 165 11.94 13.49 -0.46
CA PRO A 165 12.54 12.22 -0.07
C PRO A 165 12.95 12.22 1.40
N LYS A 166 12.73 11.11 2.08
CA LYS A 166 13.02 10.94 3.51
C LYS A 166 14.01 9.83 3.80
N TYR A 167 14.06 8.83 2.95
CA TYR A 167 14.96 7.70 3.07
C TYR A 167 15.98 7.80 1.95
N ASN A 168 17.26 7.79 2.32
CA ASN A 168 18.34 7.68 1.34
C ASN A 168 18.71 6.20 1.23
N LEU A 169 18.71 5.69 -0.01
CA LEU A 169 19.19 4.36 -0.36
C LEU A 169 20.72 4.29 -0.33
#